data_AF-A0A7V3ZXC5-F1
#
_entry.id   AF-A0A7V3ZXC5-F1
#
_cell.length_a   1.000
_cell.length_b   1.000
_cell.length_c   1.000
_cell.angle_alpha   90.00
_cell.angle_beta   90.00
_cell.angle_gamma   90.00
#
_symmetry.space_group_name_H-M   'P 1'
#
loop_
_entity.id
_entity.type
_entity.pdbx_description
1 polymer ?
#
loop_
_entity_poly.entity_id
_entity_poly.type
_entity_poly.pdbx_seq_one_letter_code
_entity_poly.pdbx_strand_id
1 'polypeptide(L)'
;MATREQIERFHRLWTADVDKLLEDYIYTDELKLNPTRSIFSHYLSLLDKFVKDNLLDLEKINLISGIRGVGKTTLLAQIYFLQRYIGNNLLPASADYSNVVSKISYKVYLDVARMTAEKITLHEYFNYLLEVYKMNLVDLKHKLIILLDEVHYDENWGLFLKSLYDTTKRHKNVLVIATGSCALKVKMNPDLSRRSTLMEMYPLKFSEFITLKFPTIISDSTSFLESFSNNFTHAALNCNDAKCVFDFCKDVQNEVSSIYSKLPPDIEEDFLHIGGFPFVLGITQKKALALEYIYSVIEKLITKDILKMKSFSSPTLSKIEDLIYLIASSDSTDYNKLCKTLNLDFKILQSVMDVLVKSGLLVEIRSYGEKYVKVRKPKKYLFISPSLRVSVLKGLIPSELKGKILEDYIALTFLQDFKKREFELGEISLMHDSSQNGADFILRIGDNKSVIIEVGYGKDHYGMRQIEHTAQKIKNFTYGIVISNKGDLELLNDKVVKIPLKYWLLI
;
A
#
# COMPACT_ATOMS: atom_id res chain seq x y z
N MET A 1 35.64 5.86 3.69
CA MET A 1 35.59 4.48 4.20
C MET A 1 35.64 4.54 5.71
N ALA A 2 34.77 3.77 6.38
CA ALA A 2 34.76 3.66 7.83
C ALA A 2 35.96 2.85 8.32
N THR A 3 36.48 3.16 9.51
CA THR A 3 37.56 2.38 10.13
C THR A 3 37.01 1.07 10.69
N ARG A 4 37.86 0.05 10.81
CA ARG A 4 37.47 -1.24 11.42
C ARG A 4 36.94 -1.05 12.85
N GLU A 5 37.59 -0.22 13.66
CA GLU A 5 37.15 0.11 15.02
C GLU A 5 35.75 0.74 15.05
N GLN A 6 35.42 1.61 14.08
CA GLN A 6 34.08 2.20 13.96
C GLN A 6 33.02 1.12 13.67
N ILE A 7 33.32 0.20 12.75
CA ILE A 7 32.43 -0.90 12.37
C ILE A 7 32.24 -1.88 13.54
N GLU A 8 33.33 -2.24 14.24
CA GLU A 8 33.30 -3.10 15.44
C GLU A 8 32.46 -2.48 16.56
N ARG A 9 32.64 -1.19 16.82
CA ARG A 9 31.85 -0.45 17.80
C ARG A 9 30.36 -0.44 17.43
N PHE A 10 30.04 -0.13 16.18
CA PHE A 10 28.66 -0.14 15.70
C PHE A 10 28.05 -1.54 15.83
N HIS A 11 28.76 -2.58 15.38
CA HIS A 11 28.31 -3.96 15.47
C HIS A 11 27.95 -4.36 16.91
N ARG A 12 28.86 -4.12 17.86
CA ARG A 12 28.67 -4.46 19.26
C ARG A 12 27.42 -3.81 19.85
N LEU A 13 27.23 -2.51 19.59
CA LEU A 13 26.04 -1.77 20.05
C LEU A 13 24.78 -2.29 19.37
N TRP A 14 24.82 -2.47 18.04
CA TRP A 14 23.70 -2.95 17.25
C TRP A 14 23.21 -4.31 17.72
N THR A 15 24.11 -5.27 17.91
CA THR A 15 23.75 -6.63 18.38
C THR A 15 23.19 -6.64 19.80
N ALA A 16 23.58 -5.68 20.65
CA ALA A 16 23.07 -5.60 22.02
C ALA A 16 21.64 -5.04 22.08
N ASP A 17 21.27 -4.19 21.12
CA ASP A 17 20.02 -3.43 21.16
C ASP A 17 18.96 -3.94 20.16
N VAL A 18 19.35 -4.65 19.09
CA VAL A 18 18.46 -5.01 17.98
C VAL A 18 17.19 -5.74 18.42
N ASP A 19 17.29 -6.71 19.33
CA ASP A 19 16.13 -7.45 19.80
C ASP A 19 15.14 -6.54 20.53
N LYS A 20 15.63 -5.69 21.44
CA LYS A 20 14.79 -4.72 22.18
C LYS A 20 14.14 -3.71 21.23
N LEU A 21 14.91 -3.21 20.27
CA LEU A 21 14.42 -2.26 19.26
C LEU A 21 13.30 -2.86 18.41
N LEU A 22 13.36 -4.16 18.10
CA LEU A 22 12.37 -4.85 17.29
C LEU A 22 11.16 -5.32 18.11
N GLU A 23 11.31 -5.55 19.41
CA GLU A 23 10.20 -5.96 20.30
C GLU A 23 9.07 -4.93 20.33
N ASP A 24 9.40 -3.64 20.32
CA ASP A 24 8.43 -2.54 20.27
C ASP A 24 7.53 -2.59 19.02
N TYR A 25 7.95 -3.29 17.95
CA TYR A 25 7.14 -3.43 16.73
C TYR A 25 6.23 -4.65 16.75
N ILE A 26 6.50 -5.65 17.60
CA ILE A 26 5.75 -6.92 17.62
C ILE A 26 4.83 -7.07 18.82
N TYR A 27 4.88 -6.18 19.80
CA TYR A 27 3.95 -6.16 20.93
C TYR A 27 3.03 -4.94 20.92
N THR A 28 1.84 -5.11 21.48
CA THR A 28 0.96 -4.02 21.90
C THR A 28 1.42 -3.46 23.23
N ASP A 29 0.84 -2.32 23.65
CA ASP A 29 1.07 -1.74 24.98
C ASP A 29 0.66 -2.71 26.11
N GLU A 30 -0.28 -3.63 25.85
CA GLU A 30 -0.68 -4.70 26.77
C GLU A 30 0.19 -5.97 26.67
N LEU A 31 1.36 -5.89 26.03
CA LEU A 31 2.32 -6.99 25.85
C LEU A 31 1.75 -8.22 25.10
N LYS A 32 0.73 -8.00 24.26
CA LYS A 32 0.21 -9.04 23.35
C LYS A 32 0.90 -8.93 22.00
N LEU A 33 1.08 -10.05 21.30
CA LEU A 33 1.65 -10.00 19.95
C LEU A 33 0.74 -9.20 19.02
N ASN A 34 1.33 -8.26 18.28
CA ASN A 34 0.66 -7.51 17.23
C ASN A 34 0.17 -8.46 16.14
N PRO A 35 -1.08 -8.32 15.68
CA PRO A 35 -1.60 -9.14 14.58
C PRO A 35 -0.81 -8.90 13.29
N THR A 36 -0.86 -9.87 12.40
CA THR A 36 -0.11 -9.85 11.14
C THR A 36 -1.00 -9.42 9.98
N ARG A 37 -0.46 -8.59 9.09
CA ARG A 37 -1.11 -8.27 7.80
C ARG A 37 -1.04 -9.47 6.85
N SER A 38 -1.90 -9.49 5.84
CA SER A 38 -1.92 -10.54 4.79
C SER A 38 -0.57 -10.76 4.09
N ILE A 39 0.21 -9.68 3.91
CA ILE A 39 1.56 -9.74 3.35
C ILE A 39 2.53 -10.60 4.18
N PHE A 40 2.31 -10.75 5.49
CA PHE A 40 3.09 -11.67 6.32
C PHE A 40 2.94 -13.11 5.84
N SER A 41 1.71 -13.55 5.54
CA SER A 41 1.43 -14.89 5.01
C SER A 41 2.12 -15.16 3.67
N HIS A 42 2.25 -14.15 2.81
CA HIS A 42 3.05 -14.25 1.59
C HIS A 42 4.52 -14.55 1.89
N TYR A 43 5.11 -13.83 2.85
CA TYR A 43 6.50 -14.05 3.27
C TYR A 43 6.69 -15.38 4.02
N LEU A 44 5.69 -15.88 4.73
CA LEU A 44 5.73 -17.24 5.29
C LEU A 44 5.84 -18.30 4.20
N SER A 45 5.02 -18.18 3.14
CA SER A 45 5.10 -19.08 1.99
C SER A 45 6.47 -18.99 1.30
N LEU A 46 7.02 -17.78 1.15
CA LEU A 46 8.36 -17.56 0.60
C LEU A 46 9.45 -18.24 1.45
N LEU A 47 9.35 -18.11 2.78
CA LEU A 47 10.29 -18.74 3.72
C LEU A 47 10.20 -20.27 3.66
N ASP A 48 9.00 -20.83 3.51
CA ASP A 48 8.80 -22.27 3.30
C ASP A 48 9.46 -22.74 2.00
N LYS A 49 9.28 -22.01 0.88
CA LYS A 49 10.01 -22.30 -0.37
C LYS A 49 11.53 -22.22 -0.17
N PHE A 50 12.00 -21.23 0.59
CA PHE A 50 13.43 -21.02 0.85
C PHE A 50 14.07 -22.18 1.61
N VAL A 51 13.43 -22.67 2.68
CA VAL A 51 13.94 -23.81 3.48
C VAL A 51 13.79 -25.16 2.77
N LYS A 52 12.99 -25.24 1.71
CA LYS A 52 12.79 -26.41 0.84
C LYS A 52 13.60 -26.37 -0.46
N ASP A 53 14.46 -25.36 -0.65
CA ASP A 53 15.26 -25.15 -1.88
C ASP A 53 14.43 -24.93 -3.16
N ASN A 54 13.16 -24.56 -3.00
CA ASN A 54 12.20 -24.33 -4.08
C ASN A 54 12.07 -22.85 -4.47
N LEU A 55 12.93 -21.98 -3.95
CA LEU A 55 12.94 -20.55 -4.26
C LEU A 55 13.29 -20.32 -5.75
N LEU A 56 12.54 -19.46 -6.44
CA LEU A 56 12.97 -18.98 -7.75
C LEU A 56 14.19 -18.06 -7.59
N ASP A 57 15.04 -17.97 -8.61
CA ASP A 57 16.22 -17.09 -8.49
C ASP A 57 15.83 -15.62 -8.25
N LEU A 58 14.79 -15.12 -8.93
CA LEU A 58 14.26 -13.76 -8.71
C LEU A 58 13.69 -13.53 -7.30
N GLU A 59 13.22 -14.60 -6.66
CA GLU A 59 12.69 -14.58 -5.29
C GLU A 59 13.80 -14.55 -4.22
N LYS A 60 15.09 -14.62 -4.59
CA LYS A 60 16.21 -14.47 -3.63
C LYS A 60 16.30 -13.09 -3.01
N ILE A 61 15.85 -12.06 -3.73
CA ILE A 61 15.87 -10.68 -3.27
C ILE A 61 14.46 -10.12 -3.41
N ASN A 62 13.85 -9.78 -2.27
CA ASN A 62 12.51 -9.22 -2.22
C ASN A 62 12.60 -7.78 -1.71
N LEU A 63 12.19 -6.85 -2.54
CA LEU A 63 12.13 -5.44 -2.23
C LEU A 63 10.69 -5.07 -1.86
N ILE A 64 10.53 -4.40 -0.72
CA ILE A 64 9.24 -3.90 -0.25
C ILE A 64 9.28 -2.38 -0.26
N SER A 65 8.46 -1.79 -1.12
CA SER A 65 8.30 -0.34 -1.22
C SER A 65 6.97 0.09 -0.64
N GLY A 66 6.87 1.34 -0.18
CA GLY A 66 5.60 1.90 0.30
C GLY A 66 5.84 3.18 1.08
N ILE A 67 4.77 3.95 1.32
CA ILE A 67 4.87 5.18 2.11
C ILE A 67 5.25 4.89 3.57
N ARG A 68 5.69 5.91 4.30
CA ARG A 68 6.05 5.75 5.72
C ARG A 68 4.81 5.35 6.54
N GLY A 69 5.02 4.55 7.58
CA GLY A 69 3.94 4.15 8.50
C GLY A 69 3.06 2.98 8.07
N VAL A 70 3.19 2.43 6.86
CA VAL A 70 2.37 1.28 6.41
C VAL A 70 2.70 -0.06 7.09
N GLY A 71 3.72 -0.13 7.94
CA GLY A 71 4.10 -1.35 8.67
C GLY A 71 5.23 -2.17 8.04
N LYS A 72 6.10 -1.57 7.21
CA LYS A 72 7.26 -2.26 6.60
C LYS A 72 8.24 -2.78 7.66
N THR A 73 8.65 -1.93 8.60
CA THR A 73 9.53 -2.31 9.72
C THR A 73 8.87 -3.37 10.60
N THR A 74 7.56 -3.23 10.89
CA THR A 74 6.79 -4.24 11.62
C THR A 74 6.82 -5.60 10.93
N LEU A 75 6.64 -5.66 9.61
CA LEU A 75 6.76 -6.91 8.86
C LEU A 75 8.16 -7.54 9.01
N LEU A 76 9.24 -6.75 8.88
CA LEU A 76 10.60 -7.26 9.10
C LEU A 76 10.80 -7.77 10.53
N ALA A 77 10.29 -7.05 11.53
CA ALA A 77 10.33 -7.45 12.94
C ALA A 77 9.57 -8.77 13.18
N GLN A 78 8.40 -8.92 12.56
CA GLN A 78 7.59 -10.15 12.62
C GLN A 78 8.32 -11.34 11.99
N ILE A 79 9.00 -11.14 10.86
CA ILE A 79 9.84 -12.16 10.22
C ILE A 79 11.08 -12.47 11.09
N TYR A 80 11.69 -11.46 11.69
CA TYR A 80 12.83 -11.64 12.59
C TYR A 80 12.45 -12.48 13.82
N PHE A 81 11.28 -12.24 14.40
CA PHE A 81 10.71 -12.99 15.52
C PHE A 81 9.71 -14.07 15.09
N LEU A 82 9.90 -14.66 13.90
CA LEU A 82 9.01 -15.67 13.31
C LEU A 82 8.55 -16.77 14.29
N GLN A 83 9.46 -17.23 15.16
CA GLN A 83 9.19 -18.25 16.16
C GLN A 83 8.09 -17.88 17.18
N ARG A 84 7.84 -16.58 17.38
CA ARG A 84 6.77 -16.08 18.27
C ARG A 84 5.39 -16.13 17.59
N TYR A 85 5.35 -16.17 16.27
CA TYR A 85 4.11 -16.17 15.49
C TYR A 85 3.65 -17.57 15.10
N ILE A 86 4.60 -18.50 14.90
CA ILE A 86 4.32 -19.90 14.59
C ILE A 86 3.93 -20.64 15.89
N GLY A 87 2.76 -21.30 15.89
CA GLY A 87 2.26 -22.09 17.03
C GLY A 87 1.24 -21.39 17.93
N ASN A 88 0.97 -20.10 17.72
CA ASN A 88 0.03 -19.31 18.54
C ASN A 88 -1.40 -19.20 17.96
N ASN A 89 -1.82 -20.09 17.05
CA ASN A 89 -3.11 -20.02 16.32
C ASN A 89 -3.36 -18.69 15.57
N LEU A 90 -2.33 -17.84 15.39
CA LEU A 90 -2.40 -16.58 14.66
C LEU A 90 -2.21 -16.74 13.15
N LEU A 91 -1.96 -17.97 12.69
CA LEU A 91 -1.75 -18.32 11.29
C LEU A 91 -2.87 -19.23 10.80
N PRO A 92 -3.25 -19.15 9.51
CA PRO A 92 -4.21 -20.08 8.93
C PRO A 92 -3.79 -21.53 9.19
N ALA A 93 -4.73 -22.36 9.64
CA ALA A 93 -4.51 -23.72 10.15
C ALA A 93 -3.95 -24.74 9.11
N SER A 94 -3.63 -24.31 7.88
CA SER A 94 -3.35 -25.19 6.74
C SER A 94 -1.86 -25.43 6.45
N ALA A 95 -0.92 -24.83 7.19
CA ALA A 95 0.51 -25.07 6.98
C ALA A 95 1.30 -25.10 8.29
N ASP A 96 1.94 -26.25 8.56
CA ASP A 96 2.93 -26.38 9.63
C ASP A 96 4.25 -25.73 9.21
N TYR A 97 4.47 -24.50 9.68
CA TYR A 97 5.71 -23.75 9.46
C TYR A 97 6.78 -24.04 10.54
N SER A 98 6.58 -24.98 11.46
CA SER A 98 7.56 -25.30 12.51
C SER A 98 8.95 -25.63 11.94
N ASN A 99 8.98 -26.34 10.81
CA ASN A 99 10.19 -26.68 10.07
C ASN A 99 10.93 -25.47 9.46
N VAL A 100 10.25 -24.33 9.27
CA VAL A 100 10.87 -23.11 8.74
C VAL A 100 11.84 -22.55 9.78
N VAL A 101 11.42 -22.45 11.04
CA VAL A 101 12.22 -21.86 12.12
C VAL A 101 13.49 -22.69 12.35
N SER A 102 13.38 -24.01 12.40
CA SER A 102 14.50 -24.90 12.73
C SER A 102 15.57 -24.97 11.63
N LYS A 103 15.20 -24.69 10.37
CA LYS A 103 16.11 -24.75 9.23
C LYS A 103 16.86 -23.44 8.94
N ILE A 104 16.40 -22.31 9.49
CA ILE A 104 17.08 -21.03 9.34
C ILE A 104 18.22 -20.95 10.37
N SER A 105 19.46 -20.94 9.89
CA SER A 105 20.63 -20.95 10.76
C SER A 105 21.03 -19.54 11.22
N TYR A 106 20.89 -18.54 10.35
CA TYR A 106 21.28 -17.17 10.64
C TYR A 106 20.22 -16.19 10.17
N LYS A 107 19.93 -15.20 11.03
CA LYS A 107 19.07 -14.05 10.73
C LYS A 107 19.86 -12.78 11.00
N VAL A 108 20.00 -11.93 10.00
CA VAL A 108 20.63 -10.61 10.14
C VAL A 108 19.55 -9.58 9.91
N TYR A 109 19.30 -8.72 10.88
CA TYR A 109 18.50 -7.51 10.71
C TYR A 109 19.40 -6.27 10.78
N LEU A 110 19.17 -5.31 9.89
CA LEU A 110 19.93 -4.06 9.83
C LEU A 110 19.04 -2.88 9.44
N ASP A 111 19.02 -1.84 10.29
CA ASP A 111 18.50 -0.52 9.93
C ASP A 111 19.61 0.25 9.19
N VAL A 112 19.48 0.34 7.87
CA VAL A 112 20.49 0.95 7.00
C VAL A 112 20.57 2.47 7.22
N ALA A 113 19.48 3.10 7.68
CA ALA A 113 19.48 4.53 7.99
C ALA A 113 20.36 4.84 9.20
N ARG A 114 20.28 4.03 10.27
CA ARG A 114 21.15 4.16 11.46
C ARG A 114 22.62 3.91 11.14
N MET A 115 22.91 2.87 10.36
CA MET A 115 24.27 2.57 9.91
C MET A 115 24.87 3.72 9.08
N THR A 116 24.08 4.27 8.14
CA THR A 116 24.52 5.40 7.31
C THR A 116 24.77 6.66 8.14
N ALA A 117 24.02 6.87 9.23
CA ALA A 117 24.25 7.98 10.15
C ALA A 117 25.63 7.90 10.84
N GLU A 118 26.14 6.68 11.06
CA GLU A 118 27.50 6.42 11.54
C GLU A 118 28.55 6.42 10.42
N LYS A 119 28.17 6.82 9.20
CA LYS A 119 29.02 6.86 7.99
C LYS A 119 29.62 5.51 7.61
N ILE A 120 28.94 4.43 7.96
CA ILE A 120 29.30 3.06 7.55
C ILE A 120 28.43 2.68 6.36
N THR A 121 29.04 2.14 5.30
CA THR A 121 28.31 1.65 4.13
C THR A 121 27.86 0.21 4.32
N LEU A 122 26.82 -0.19 3.58
CA LEU A 122 26.28 -1.55 3.65
C LEU A 122 27.33 -2.60 3.26
N HIS A 123 28.17 -2.28 2.28
CA HIS A 123 29.24 -3.17 1.83
C HIS A 123 30.32 -3.37 2.91
N GLU A 124 30.76 -2.28 3.56
CA GLU A 124 31.76 -2.35 4.64
C GLU A 124 31.25 -3.17 5.82
N TYR A 125 30.04 -2.87 6.31
CA TYR A 125 29.47 -3.59 7.45
C TYR A 125 29.24 -5.07 7.12
N PHE A 126 28.72 -5.38 5.94
CA PHE A 126 28.44 -6.76 5.57
C PHE A 126 29.72 -7.58 5.37
N ASN A 127 30.78 -7.02 4.78
CA ASN A 127 32.07 -7.70 4.70
C ASN A 127 32.63 -8.02 6.09
N TYR A 128 32.51 -7.08 7.03
CA TYR A 128 32.87 -7.31 8.43
C TYR A 128 32.05 -8.44 9.07
N LEU A 129 30.73 -8.48 8.85
CA LEU A 129 29.89 -9.58 9.35
C LEU A 129 30.34 -10.94 8.81
N LEU A 130 30.64 -11.03 7.51
CA LEU A 130 31.11 -12.28 6.89
C LEU A 130 32.45 -12.74 7.51
N GLU A 131 33.35 -11.81 7.83
CA GLU A 131 34.62 -12.10 8.52
C GLU A 131 34.35 -12.65 9.94
N VAL A 132 33.55 -11.93 10.74
CA VAL A 132 33.25 -12.30 12.13
C VAL A 132 32.57 -13.66 12.23
N TYR A 133 31.59 -13.91 11.37
CA TYR A 133 30.88 -15.20 11.34
C TYR A 133 31.58 -16.28 10.51
N LYS A 134 32.75 -15.98 9.93
CA LYS A 134 33.52 -16.88 9.06
C LYS A 134 32.68 -17.49 7.94
N MET A 135 31.81 -16.68 7.33
CA MET A 135 30.89 -17.09 6.29
C MET A 135 31.50 -16.89 4.90
N ASN A 136 31.52 -17.95 4.09
CA ASN A 136 31.80 -17.85 2.66
C ASN A 136 30.48 -17.92 1.88
N LEU A 137 30.11 -16.81 1.24
CA LEU A 137 28.86 -16.72 0.48
C LEU A 137 28.84 -17.53 -0.81
N VAL A 138 29.99 -17.95 -1.35
CA VAL A 138 30.04 -18.70 -2.61
C VAL A 138 29.66 -20.18 -2.41
N ASP A 139 29.99 -20.73 -1.24
CA ASP A 139 29.73 -22.13 -0.85
C ASP A 139 28.96 -22.20 0.49
N LEU A 140 27.99 -21.29 0.67
CA LEU A 140 27.25 -21.21 1.92
C LEU A 140 26.35 -22.44 2.07
N LYS A 141 26.59 -23.28 3.09
CA LYS A 141 25.85 -24.54 3.31
C LYS A 141 24.60 -24.39 4.18
N HIS A 142 24.48 -23.28 4.89
CA HIS A 142 23.42 -23.01 5.85
C HIS A 142 22.48 -21.91 5.37
N LYS A 143 21.22 -21.92 5.80
CA LYS A 143 20.23 -20.91 5.43
C LYS A 143 20.48 -19.60 6.19
N LEU A 144 20.71 -18.52 5.43
CA LEU A 144 20.90 -17.15 5.91
C LEU A 144 19.77 -16.25 5.41
N ILE A 145 19.13 -15.54 6.32
CA ILE A 145 18.16 -14.49 6.01
C ILE A 145 18.78 -13.13 6.34
N ILE A 146 18.65 -12.20 5.40
CA ILE A 146 19.11 -10.81 5.54
C ILE A 146 17.89 -9.89 5.41
N LEU A 147 17.58 -9.19 6.49
CA LEU A 147 16.48 -8.23 6.61
C LEU A 147 17.09 -6.82 6.64
N LEU A 148 16.84 -6.04 5.59
CA LEU A 148 17.40 -4.69 5.46
C LEU A 148 16.29 -3.65 5.55
N ASP A 149 16.23 -2.89 6.65
CA ASP A 149 15.26 -1.81 6.78
C ASP A 149 15.80 -0.50 6.19
N GLU A 150 14.93 0.23 5.49
CA GLU A 150 15.22 1.53 4.87
C GLU A 150 16.49 1.53 3.99
N VAL A 151 16.65 0.50 3.16
CA VAL A 151 17.87 0.25 2.36
C VAL A 151 18.28 1.42 1.46
N HIS A 152 17.30 2.24 1.05
CA HIS A 152 17.49 3.42 0.21
C HIS A 152 18.32 4.57 0.84
N TYR A 153 18.73 4.44 2.11
CA TYR A 153 19.66 5.37 2.76
C TYR A 153 21.11 5.17 2.32
N ASP A 154 21.53 3.95 1.97
CA ASP A 154 22.83 3.71 1.34
C ASP A 154 22.70 4.03 -0.16
N GLU A 155 23.59 4.84 -0.73
CA GLU A 155 23.50 5.22 -2.15
C GLU A 155 23.83 4.06 -3.11
N ASN A 156 24.62 3.09 -2.65
CA ASN A 156 25.11 1.95 -3.42
C ASN A 156 24.34 0.65 -3.12
N TRP A 157 23.20 0.74 -2.43
CA TRP A 157 22.37 -0.41 -2.05
C TRP A 157 22.07 -1.35 -3.23
N GLY A 158 21.78 -0.80 -4.41
CA GLY A 158 21.44 -1.60 -5.59
C GLY A 158 22.64 -2.40 -6.13
N LEU A 159 23.84 -1.82 -6.05
CA LEU A 159 25.09 -2.52 -6.40
C LEU A 159 25.42 -3.60 -5.39
N PHE A 160 25.21 -3.33 -4.10
CA PHE A 160 25.36 -4.31 -3.03
C PHE A 160 24.48 -5.55 -3.29
N LEU A 161 23.18 -5.35 -3.53
CA LEU A 161 22.23 -6.44 -3.78
C LEU A 161 22.55 -7.21 -5.07
N LYS A 162 22.98 -6.52 -6.13
CA LYS A 162 23.48 -7.17 -7.35
C LYS A 162 24.68 -8.08 -7.06
N SER A 163 25.67 -7.57 -6.34
CA SER A 163 26.88 -8.33 -5.99
C SER A 163 26.54 -9.56 -5.16
N LEU A 164 25.65 -9.41 -4.17
CA LEU A 164 25.17 -10.51 -3.33
C LEU A 164 24.44 -11.59 -4.16
N TYR A 165 23.56 -11.18 -5.07
CA TYR A 165 22.90 -12.09 -6.00
C TYR A 165 23.91 -12.86 -6.85
N ASP A 166 24.84 -12.15 -7.50
CA ASP A 166 25.82 -12.74 -8.41
C ASP A 166 26.77 -13.72 -7.68
N THR A 167 27.14 -13.41 -6.43
CA THR A 167 27.99 -14.26 -5.56
C THR A 167 27.30 -15.55 -5.14
N THR A 168 25.98 -15.50 -4.90
CA THR A 168 25.20 -16.62 -4.35
C THR A 168 24.46 -17.44 -5.43
N LYS A 169 24.74 -17.23 -6.72
CA LYS A 169 24.05 -17.89 -7.84
C LYS A 169 24.03 -19.42 -7.77
N ARG A 170 25.09 -20.03 -7.23
CA ARG A 170 25.27 -21.49 -7.21
C ARG A 170 24.36 -22.23 -6.24
N HIS A 171 23.67 -21.52 -5.35
CA HIS A 171 22.82 -22.12 -4.32
C HIS A 171 21.64 -21.20 -3.98
N LYS A 172 20.73 -21.68 -3.12
CA LYS A 172 19.53 -20.94 -2.66
C LYS A 172 19.54 -20.77 -1.15
N ASN A 173 20.71 -20.52 -0.59
CA ASN A 173 20.92 -20.48 0.87
C ASN A 173 20.97 -19.06 1.45
N VAL A 174 20.74 -18.04 0.60
CA VAL A 174 20.60 -16.65 1.02
C VAL A 174 19.26 -16.13 0.54
N LEU A 175 18.49 -15.55 1.45
CA LEU A 175 17.26 -14.81 1.16
C LEU A 175 17.40 -13.39 1.71
N VAL A 176 17.13 -12.40 0.86
CA VAL A 176 17.12 -10.99 1.24
C VAL A 176 15.70 -10.46 1.18
N ILE A 177 15.29 -9.78 2.26
CA ILE A 177 14.06 -9.00 2.31
C ILE A 177 14.46 -7.58 2.70
N ALA A 178 14.35 -6.64 1.77
CA ALA A 178 14.77 -5.26 1.97
C ALA A 178 13.59 -4.30 1.81
N THR A 179 13.46 -3.31 2.68
CA THR A 179 12.39 -2.31 2.64
C THR A 179 12.91 -0.94 2.26
N GLY A 180 12.00 -0.06 1.85
CA GLY A 180 12.28 1.37 1.76
C GLY A 180 11.06 2.16 1.34
N SER A 181 11.23 3.48 1.25
CA SER A 181 10.19 4.38 0.74
C SER A 181 9.89 4.09 -0.74
N CYS A 182 8.81 4.66 -1.27
CA CYS A 182 8.46 4.57 -2.70
C CYS A 182 9.59 5.07 -3.63
N ALA A 183 10.54 5.85 -3.11
CA ALA A 183 11.75 6.26 -3.82
C ALA A 183 12.62 5.07 -4.29
N LEU A 184 12.50 3.89 -3.67
CA LEU A 184 13.16 2.67 -4.13
C LEU A 184 12.89 2.38 -5.60
N LYS A 185 11.63 2.53 -6.04
CA LYS A 185 11.23 2.30 -7.44
C LYS A 185 11.98 3.22 -8.41
N VAL A 186 12.20 4.46 -7.98
CA VAL A 186 12.86 5.49 -8.79
C VAL A 186 14.36 5.26 -8.88
N LYS A 187 14.98 4.78 -7.80
CA LYS A 187 16.42 4.54 -7.71
C LYS A 187 16.85 3.12 -8.08
N MET A 188 15.90 2.25 -8.43
CA MET A 188 16.21 0.87 -8.82
C MET A 188 16.93 0.86 -10.17
N ASN A 189 18.16 0.36 -10.19
CA ASN A 189 18.92 0.16 -11.42
C ASN A 189 18.27 -0.97 -12.26
N PRO A 190 18.16 -0.83 -13.59
CA PRO A 190 17.73 -1.90 -14.49
C PRO A 190 18.37 -3.27 -14.21
N ASP A 191 19.63 -3.30 -13.80
CA ASP A 191 20.34 -4.55 -13.46
C ASP A 191 19.72 -5.26 -12.24
N LEU A 192 19.27 -4.52 -11.23
CA LEU A 192 18.62 -5.11 -10.05
C LEU A 192 17.20 -5.57 -10.36
N SER A 193 16.48 -4.86 -11.23
CA SER A 193 15.08 -5.17 -11.57
C SER A 193 14.86 -6.60 -12.07
N ARG A 194 15.88 -7.20 -12.72
CA ARG A 194 15.87 -8.57 -13.23
C ARG A 194 16.49 -9.60 -12.27
N ARG A 195 16.74 -9.21 -11.02
CA ARG A 195 17.36 -10.04 -9.95
C ARG A 195 16.57 -9.99 -8.64
N SER A 196 15.47 -9.25 -8.61
CA SER A 196 14.66 -9.05 -7.43
C SER A 196 13.18 -8.98 -7.76
N THR A 197 12.35 -9.46 -6.85
CA THR A 197 10.92 -9.19 -6.84
C THR A 197 10.68 -7.87 -6.10
N LEU A 198 9.84 -6.99 -6.66
CA LEU A 198 9.43 -5.75 -6.01
C LEU A 198 7.94 -5.84 -5.66
N MET A 199 7.62 -5.68 -4.38
CA MET A 199 6.27 -5.59 -3.85
C MET A 199 6.01 -4.19 -3.32
N GLU A 200 4.78 -3.72 -3.46
CA GLU A 200 4.31 -2.49 -2.85
C GLU A 200 3.40 -2.81 -1.67
N MET A 201 3.71 -2.21 -0.51
CA MET A 201 2.89 -2.25 0.69
C MET A 201 2.13 -0.95 0.80
N TYR A 202 0.80 -1.05 0.73
CA TYR A 202 -0.11 0.07 0.75
C TYR A 202 -0.65 0.35 2.17
N PRO A 203 -1.28 1.52 2.39
CA PRO A 203 -2.16 1.76 3.54
C PRO A 203 -3.19 0.65 3.74
N LEU A 204 -3.70 0.54 4.96
CA LEU A 204 -4.71 -0.45 5.30
C LEU A 204 -5.99 -0.21 4.52
N LYS A 205 -6.56 -1.28 3.98
CA LYS A 205 -7.98 -1.31 3.59
C LYS A 205 -8.86 -1.50 4.82
N PHE A 206 -10.16 -1.25 4.69
CA PHE A 206 -11.08 -1.38 5.82
C PHE A 206 -11.14 -2.82 6.35
N SER A 207 -11.11 -3.82 5.46
CA SER A 207 -11.02 -5.24 5.82
C SER A 207 -9.77 -5.57 6.65
N GLU A 208 -8.60 -5.04 6.28
CA GLU A 208 -7.39 -5.18 7.09
C GLU A 208 -7.51 -4.44 8.42
N PHE A 209 -8.04 -3.23 8.42
CA PHE A 209 -8.23 -2.41 9.62
C PHE A 209 -9.10 -3.12 10.66
N ILE A 210 -10.28 -3.65 10.29
CA ILE A 210 -11.15 -4.35 11.23
C ILE A 210 -10.53 -5.67 11.73
N THR A 211 -9.77 -6.36 10.86
CA THR A 211 -9.07 -7.60 11.22
C THR A 211 -7.98 -7.35 12.27
N LEU A 212 -7.20 -6.27 12.08
CA LEU A 212 -6.12 -5.92 13.01
C LEU A 212 -6.66 -5.27 14.30
N LYS A 213 -7.71 -4.46 14.21
CA LYS A 213 -8.27 -3.73 15.35
C LYS A 213 -9.17 -4.59 16.23
N PHE A 214 -9.90 -5.54 15.64
CA PHE A 214 -10.86 -6.40 16.33
C PHE A 214 -10.67 -7.88 16.01
N PRO A 215 -9.47 -8.46 16.23
CA PRO A 215 -9.17 -9.83 15.82
C PRO A 215 -10.10 -10.86 16.45
N THR A 216 -10.57 -10.63 17.69
CA THR A 216 -11.50 -11.53 18.38
C THR A 216 -12.91 -11.46 17.79
N ILE A 217 -13.39 -10.27 17.44
CA ILE A 217 -14.72 -10.04 16.86
C ILE A 217 -14.81 -10.61 15.44
N ILE A 218 -13.71 -10.50 14.68
CA ILE A 218 -13.64 -10.86 13.26
C ILE A 218 -13.16 -12.30 13.03
N SER A 219 -12.69 -13.00 14.07
CA SER A 219 -12.14 -14.36 13.98
C SER A 219 -12.98 -15.31 13.09
N ASP A 220 -14.28 -15.45 13.37
CA ASP A 220 -15.21 -16.30 12.59
C ASP A 220 -15.49 -15.82 11.16
N SER A 221 -15.19 -14.56 10.85
CA SER A 221 -15.41 -13.94 9.53
C SER A 221 -14.13 -13.81 8.70
N THR A 222 -12.98 -14.24 9.23
CA THR A 222 -11.67 -14.03 8.59
C THR A 222 -11.60 -14.68 7.21
N SER A 223 -12.03 -15.94 7.08
CA SER A 223 -12.03 -16.66 5.79
C SER A 223 -12.94 -16.01 4.74
N PHE A 224 -14.08 -15.47 5.18
CA PHE A 224 -14.96 -14.70 4.32
C PHE A 224 -14.27 -13.40 3.86
N LEU A 225 -13.68 -12.62 4.76
CA LEU A 225 -13.00 -11.36 4.38
C LEU A 225 -11.84 -11.61 3.40
N GLU A 226 -11.05 -12.66 3.62
CA GLU A 226 -9.94 -13.05 2.73
C GLU A 226 -10.40 -13.42 1.32
N SER A 227 -11.55 -14.09 1.21
CA SER A 227 -12.11 -14.52 -0.09
C SER A 227 -13.01 -13.47 -0.74
N PHE A 228 -13.70 -12.63 0.05
CA PHE A 228 -14.68 -11.65 -0.43
C PHE A 228 -14.06 -10.64 -1.38
N SER A 229 -12.91 -10.05 -1.02
CA SER A 229 -12.20 -9.11 -1.89
C SER A 229 -11.89 -9.73 -3.26
N ASN A 230 -11.45 -10.99 -3.26
CA ASN A 230 -11.13 -11.72 -4.47
C ASN A 230 -12.37 -12.03 -5.32
N ASN A 231 -13.46 -12.45 -4.67
CA ASN A 231 -14.71 -12.82 -5.33
C ASN A 231 -15.45 -11.59 -5.86
N PHE A 232 -15.47 -10.49 -5.10
CA PHE A 232 -16.09 -9.23 -5.51
C PHE A 232 -15.37 -8.64 -6.71
N THR A 233 -14.04 -8.55 -6.67
CA THR A 233 -13.25 -8.04 -7.80
C THR A 233 -13.44 -8.91 -9.03
N HIS A 234 -13.48 -10.24 -8.87
CA HIS A 234 -13.79 -11.16 -9.96
C HIS A 234 -15.19 -10.90 -10.54
N ALA A 235 -16.23 -10.76 -9.71
CA ALA A 235 -17.58 -10.45 -10.16
C ALA A 235 -17.63 -9.11 -10.90
N ALA A 236 -17.09 -8.05 -10.31
CA ALA A 236 -17.04 -6.71 -10.90
C ALA A 236 -16.21 -6.64 -12.20
N LEU A 237 -15.27 -7.55 -12.42
CA LEU A 237 -14.46 -7.59 -13.64
C LEU A 237 -15.01 -8.54 -14.70
N ASN A 238 -15.72 -9.61 -14.33
CA ASN A 238 -16.19 -10.64 -15.27
C ASN A 238 -17.68 -10.59 -15.61
N CYS A 239 -18.54 -10.02 -14.77
CA CYS A 239 -19.98 -9.90 -15.04
C CYS A 239 -20.30 -9.08 -16.31
N ASN A 240 -21.23 -9.53 -17.14
CA ASN A 240 -21.56 -8.88 -18.41
C ASN A 240 -22.72 -7.87 -18.32
N ASP A 241 -23.35 -7.76 -17.15
CA ASP A 241 -24.45 -6.85 -16.88
C ASP A 241 -24.53 -6.49 -15.39
N ALA A 242 -25.39 -5.53 -15.06
CA ALA A 242 -25.59 -5.08 -13.68
C ALA A 242 -26.27 -6.16 -12.82
N LYS A 243 -27.10 -7.01 -13.42
CA LYS A 243 -27.84 -8.07 -12.72
C LYS A 243 -26.90 -9.12 -12.14
N CYS A 244 -25.89 -9.54 -12.88
CA CYS A 244 -24.87 -10.48 -12.41
C CYS A 244 -24.14 -9.97 -11.15
N VAL A 245 -23.79 -8.68 -11.11
CA VAL A 245 -23.15 -8.08 -9.92
C VAL A 245 -24.16 -7.93 -8.77
N PHE A 246 -25.41 -7.58 -9.07
CA PHE A 246 -26.48 -7.53 -8.07
C PHE A 246 -26.72 -8.89 -7.42
N ASP A 247 -26.83 -9.96 -8.22
CA ASP A 247 -27.06 -11.32 -7.74
C ASP A 247 -25.89 -11.76 -6.84
N PHE A 248 -24.64 -11.52 -7.25
CA PHE A 248 -23.46 -11.77 -6.40
C PHE A 248 -23.54 -11.04 -5.05
N CYS A 249 -23.83 -9.73 -5.06
CA CYS A 249 -23.94 -8.96 -3.82
C CYS A 249 -25.10 -9.42 -2.94
N LYS A 250 -26.20 -9.87 -3.54
CA LYS A 250 -27.38 -10.38 -2.84
C LYS A 250 -27.08 -11.71 -2.17
N ASP A 251 -26.32 -12.58 -2.82
CA ASP A 251 -25.95 -13.90 -2.29
C ASP A 251 -25.09 -13.79 -1.00
N VAL A 252 -24.26 -12.76 -0.90
CA VAL A 252 -23.36 -12.51 0.26
C VAL A 252 -23.91 -11.48 1.26
N GLN A 253 -25.17 -11.05 1.09
CA GLN A 253 -25.75 -9.96 1.87
C GLN A 253 -25.84 -10.27 3.37
N ASN A 254 -26.10 -11.54 3.72
CA ASN A 254 -26.26 -11.97 5.11
C ASN A 254 -24.92 -11.96 5.86
N GLU A 255 -23.86 -12.43 5.22
CA GLU A 255 -22.49 -12.45 5.73
C GLU A 255 -21.99 -11.03 5.94
N VAL A 256 -22.17 -10.15 4.95
CA VAL A 256 -21.83 -8.73 5.06
C VAL A 256 -22.59 -8.09 6.23
N SER A 257 -23.90 -8.31 6.32
CA SER A 257 -24.71 -7.73 7.39
C SER A 257 -24.33 -8.29 8.77
N SER A 258 -23.97 -9.57 8.86
CA SER A 258 -23.48 -10.20 10.09
C SER A 258 -22.18 -9.56 10.58
N ILE A 259 -21.21 -9.31 9.68
CA ILE A 259 -19.94 -8.66 10.03
C ILE A 259 -20.19 -7.28 10.63
N TYR A 260 -20.96 -6.44 9.94
CA TYR A 260 -21.24 -5.08 10.42
C TYR A 260 -22.05 -5.06 11.72
N SER A 261 -22.93 -6.05 11.95
CA SER A 261 -23.70 -6.13 13.20
C SER A 261 -22.82 -6.38 14.44
N LYS A 262 -21.62 -6.94 14.25
CA LYS A 262 -20.64 -7.20 15.32
C LYS A 262 -19.69 -6.02 15.56
N LEU A 263 -19.61 -5.07 14.63
CA LEU A 263 -18.68 -3.96 14.70
C LEU A 263 -19.27 -2.78 15.51
N PRO A 264 -18.42 -1.93 16.12
CA PRO A 264 -18.88 -0.71 16.75
C PRO A 264 -19.61 0.21 15.75
N PRO A 265 -20.53 1.08 16.22
CA PRO A 265 -21.12 2.11 15.37
C PRO A 265 -20.03 3.06 14.83
N ASP A 266 -20.33 3.68 13.67
CA ASP A 266 -19.47 4.66 12.99
C ASP A 266 -18.07 4.15 12.59
N ILE A 267 -17.89 2.82 12.56
CA ILE A 267 -16.58 2.22 12.29
C ILE A 267 -16.04 2.55 10.89
N GLU A 268 -16.94 2.76 9.93
CA GLU A 268 -16.61 3.21 8.58
C GLU A 268 -16.01 4.62 8.61
N GLU A 269 -16.61 5.54 9.38
CA GLU A 269 -16.10 6.90 9.54
C GLU A 269 -14.75 6.91 10.27
N ASP A 270 -14.64 6.13 11.35
CA ASP A 270 -13.37 5.93 12.07
C ASP A 270 -12.26 5.45 11.13
N PHE A 271 -12.56 4.48 10.26
CA PHE A 271 -11.59 4.00 9.29
C PHE A 271 -11.21 5.07 8.27
N LEU A 272 -12.20 5.70 7.63
CA LEU A 272 -11.95 6.70 6.59
C LEU A 272 -11.17 7.91 7.15
N HIS A 273 -11.37 8.26 8.42
CA HIS A 273 -10.72 9.41 9.03
C HIS A 273 -9.32 9.09 9.54
N ILE A 274 -9.13 7.94 10.20
CA ILE A 274 -7.86 7.62 10.85
C ILE A 274 -7.35 6.20 10.57
N GLY A 275 -8.20 5.23 10.22
CA GLY A 275 -7.83 3.80 10.16
C GLY A 275 -6.88 3.34 9.04
N GLY A 276 -6.40 4.23 8.17
CA GLY A 276 -5.52 3.86 7.04
C GLY A 276 -4.11 3.36 7.41
N PHE A 277 -3.69 3.42 8.68
CA PHE A 277 -2.33 3.02 9.09
C PHE A 277 -2.29 2.14 10.35
N PRO A 278 -1.39 1.14 10.43
CA PRO A 278 -1.28 0.28 11.61
C PRO A 278 -0.92 1.00 12.91
N PHE A 279 -0.06 2.03 12.85
CA PHE A 279 0.45 2.70 14.05
C PHE A 279 -0.62 3.51 14.82
N VAL A 280 -1.82 3.72 14.25
CA VAL A 280 -2.92 4.40 14.95
C VAL A 280 -3.98 3.45 15.49
N LEU A 281 -3.84 2.13 15.29
CA LEU A 281 -4.85 1.16 15.72
C LEU A 281 -5.09 1.20 17.24
N GLY A 282 -4.05 1.46 18.03
CA GLY A 282 -4.14 1.63 19.49
C GLY A 282 -4.71 2.97 19.96
N ILE A 283 -4.91 3.95 19.07
CA ILE A 283 -5.40 5.28 19.42
C ILE A 283 -6.92 5.28 19.38
N THR A 284 -7.55 4.98 20.53
CA THR A 284 -9.01 4.80 20.62
C THR A 284 -9.77 6.08 21.00
N GLN A 285 -9.18 6.96 21.82
CA GLN A 285 -9.92 8.09 22.40
C GLN A 285 -9.46 9.48 21.91
N LYS A 286 -8.31 9.56 21.22
CA LYS A 286 -7.71 10.84 20.80
C LYS A 286 -7.62 10.93 19.27
N LYS A 287 -8.77 11.07 18.60
CA LYS A 287 -8.82 11.22 17.12
C LYS A 287 -7.90 12.34 16.61
N ALA A 288 -7.83 13.47 17.33
CA ALA A 288 -6.92 14.57 16.99
C ALA A 288 -5.43 14.14 16.99
N LEU A 289 -5.01 13.36 18.00
CA LEU A 289 -3.65 12.83 18.07
C LEU A 289 -3.35 11.85 16.93
N ALA A 290 -4.30 10.99 16.58
CA ALA A 290 -4.16 10.10 15.43
C ALA A 290 -3.98 10.91 14.12
N LEU A 291 -4.75 11.99 13.93
CA LEU A 291 -4.60 12.88 12.78
C LEU A 291 -3.23 13.56 12.74
N GLU A 292 -2.70 14.02 13.88
CA GLU A 292 -1.35 14.59 13.97
C GLU A 292 -0.26 13.57 13.58
N TYR A 293 -0.35 12.33 14.05
CA TYR A 293 0.60 11.29 13.66
C TYR A 293 0.51 10.93 12.18
N ILE A 294 -0.69 10.89 11.60
CA ILE A 294 -0.89 10.67 10.17
C ILE A 294 -0.35 11.85 9.37
N TYR A 295 -0.57 13.09 9.80
CA TYR A 295 0.01 14.27 9.17
C TYR A 295 1.56 14.23 9.20
N SER A 296 2.17 13.73 10.28
CA SER A 296 3.63 13.55 10.37
C SER A 296 4.21 12.61 9.29
N VAL A 297 3.39 11.72 8.72
CA VAL A 297 3.79 10.88 7.56
C VAL A 297 4.08 11.77 6.36
N ILE A 298 3.24 12.79 6.12
CA ILE A 298 3.37 13.75 5.03
C ILE A 298 4.60 14.64 5.27
N GLU A 299 4.76 15.19 6.47
CA GLU A 299 5.94 16.00 6.82
C GLU A 299 7.25 15.25 6.60
N LYS A 300 7.33 14.00 7.08
CA LYS A 300 8.52 13.14 6.90
C LYS A 300 8.74 12.78 5.43
N LEU A 301 7.67 12.58 4.66
CA LEU A 301 7.77 12.34 3.22
C LEU A 301 8.37 13.56 2.50
N ILE A 302 7.91 14.77 2.82
CA ILE A 302 8.44 16.01 2.23
C ILE A 302 9.90 16.23 2.63
N THR A 303 10.19 16.15 3.93
CA THR A 303 11.50 16.51 4.49
C THR A 303 12.58 15.44 4.31
N LYS A 304 12.22 14.16 4.11
CA LYS A 304 13.21 13.07 3.97
C LYS A 304 13.18 12.40 2.61
N ASP A 305 12.00 12.07 2.09
CA ASP A 305 11.88 11.22 0.90
C ASP A 305 11.94 12.03 -0.39
N ILE A 306 11.16 13.12 -0.47
CA ILE A 306 11.12 14.01 -1.65
C ILE A 306 12.51 14.62 -1.92
N LEU A 307 13.20 15.11 -0.89
CA LEU A 307 14.55 15.68 -1.03
C LEU A 307 15.55 14.70 -1.66
N LYS A 308 15.41 13.41 -1.37
CA LYS A 308 16.26 12.35 -1.93
C LYS A 308 15.89 11.96 -3.36
N MET A 309 14.64 12.19 -3.77
CA MET A 309 14.14 11.86 -5.10
C MET A 309 14.46 12.96 -6.12
N LYS A 310 14.35 14.23 -5.69
CA LYS A 310 14.58 15.38 -6.55
C LYS A 310 15.01 16.61 -5.73
N SER A 311 16.02 17.31 -6.22
CA SER A 311 16.43 18.59 -5.67
C SER A 311 15.47 19.68 -6.14
N PHE A 312 14.75 20.30 -5.20
CA PHE A 312 13.94 21.49 -5.42
C PHE A 312 14.59 22.69 -4.72
N SER A 313 14.32 23.90 -5.20
CA SER A 313 14.73 25.11 -4.49
C SER A 313 13.98 25.24 -3.16
N SER A 314 14.59 25.87 -2.16
CA SER A 314 13.95 26.11 -0.86
C SER A 314 12.56 26.78 -0.98
N PRO A 315 12.36 27.81 -1.84
CA PRO A 315 11.03 28.40 -2.06
C PRO A 315 10.01 27.45 -2.69
N THR A 316 10.44 26.42 -3.42
CA THR A 316 9.54 25.40 -3.97
C THR A 316 9.13 24.41 -2.89
N LEU A 317 10.09 23.98 -2.06
CA LEU A 317 9.85 23.04 -0.96
C LEU A 317 8.83 23.60 0.04
N SER A 318 8.94 24.88 0.40
CA SER A 318 8.00 25.53 1.33
C SER A 318 6.56 25.59 0.80
N LYS A 319 6.35 25.46 -0.52
CA LYS A 319 5.03 25.49 -1.15
C LYS A 319 4.41 24.09 -1.33
N ILE A 320 5.15 23.02 -1.04
CA ILE A 320 4.64 21.65 -1.21
C ILE A 320 3.53 21.38 -0.20
N GLU A 321 3.67 21.85 1.04
CA GLU A 321 2.61 21.71 2.06
C GLU A 321 1.34 22.46 1.65
N ASP A 322 1.47 23.71 1.20
CA ASP A 322 0.34 24.50 0.68
C ASP A 322 -0.34 23.81 -0.51
N LEU A 323 0.44 23.25 -1.43
CA LEU A 323 -0.09 22.49 -2.57
C LEU A 323 -0.90 21.27 -2.10
N ILE A 324 -0.37 20.49 -1.16
CA ILE A 324 -1.06 19.32 -0.60
C ILE A 324 -2.37 19.75 0.07
N TYR A 325 -2.36 20.85 0.82
CA TYR A 325 -3.57 21.42 1.42
C TYR A 325 -4.61 21.83 0.37
N LEU A 326 -4.18 22.52 -0.70
CA LEU A 326 -5.07 22.94 -1.78
C LEU A 326 -5.68 21.75 -2.52
N ILE A 327 -4.91 20.67 -2.74
CA ILE A 327 -5.41 19.41 -3.32
C ILE A 327 -6.39 18.71 -2.38
N ALA A 328 -6.09 18.67 -1.08
CA ALA A 328 -6.96 18.08 -0.08
C ALA A 328 -8.32 18.81 -0.01
N SER A 329 -8.30 20.14 -0.14
CA SER A 329 -9.45 21.03 -0.01
C SER A 329 -10.24 21.25 -1.30
N SER A 330 -9.85 20.64 -2.42
CA SER A 330 -10.48 20.88 -3.73
C SER A 330 -11.06 19.60 -4.33
N ASP A 331 -12.20 19.75 -5.01
CA ASP A 331 -12.85 18.66 -5.75
C ASP A 331 -12.14 18.33 -7.09
N SER A 332 -11.45 19.31 -7.67
CA SER A 332 -10.67 19.14 -8.90
C SER A 332 -9.32 19.85 -8.84
N THR A 333 -8.37 19.39 -9.65
CA THR A 333 -7.01 19.91 -9.71
C THR A 333 -6.82 20.81 -10.94
N ASP A 334 -7.04 22.11 -10.79
CA ASP A 334 -6.76 23.11 -11.84
C ASP A 334 -5.33 23.64 -11.71
N TYR A 335 -4.44 23.21 -12.61
CA TYR A 335 -3.05 23.64 -12.63
C TYR A 335 -2.87 25.15 -12.78
N ASN A 336 -3.73 25.83 -13.56
CA ASN A 336 -3.60 27.27 -13.75
C ASN A 336 -3.94 28.01 -12.47
N LYS A 337 -4.99 27.57 -11.77
CA LYS A 337 -5.37 28.11 -10.46
C LYS A 337 -4.27 27.87 -9.43
N LEU A 338 -3.73 26.64 -9.37
CA LEU A 338 -2.64 26.28 -8.46
C LEU A 338 -1.36 27.09 -8.74
N CYS A 339 -0.95 27.24 -10.00
CA CYS A 339 0.19 28.07 -10.39
C CYS A 339 0.03 29.51 -9.92
N LYS A 340 -1.15 30.10 -10.11
CA LYS A 340 -1.45 31.46 -9.66
C LYS A 340 -1.43 31.58 -8.14
N THR A 341 -2.11 30.68 -7.42
CA THR A 341 -2.21 30.71 -5.96
C THR A 341 -0.86 30.49 -5.28
N LEU A 342 -0.07 29.53 -5.78
CA LEU A 342 1.24 29.19 -5.21
C LEU A 342 2.37 30.05 -5.79
N ASN A 343 2.09 30.91 -6.78
CA ASN A 343 3.11 31.64 -7.53
C ASN A 343 4.23 30.70 -8.02
N LEU A 344 3.86 29.67 -8.77
CA LEU A 344 4.75 28.64 -9.33
C LEU A 344 4.59 28.54 -10.84
N ASP A 345 5.70 28.35 -11.54
CA ASP A 345 5.66 28.02 -12.96
C ASP A 345 5.02 26.64 -13.19
N PHE A 346 4.31 26.49 -14.31
CA PHE A 346 3.61 25.27 -14.67
C PHE A 346 4.52 24.03 -14.69
N LYS A 347 5.74 24.15 -15.22
CA LYS A 347 6.73 23.05 -15.24
C LYS A 347 7.18 22.64 -13.82
N ILE A 348 7.31 23.61 -12.92
CA ILE A 348 7.68 23.33 -11.52
C ILE A 348 6.52 22.63 -10.82
N LEU A 349 5.30 23.12 -10.98
CA LEU A 349 4.11 22.48 -10.43
C LEU A 349 3.96 21.04 -10.94
N GLN A 350 4.10 20.80 -12.25
CA GLN A 350 4.10 19.44 -12.82
C GLN A 350 5.16 18.56 -12.19
N SER A 351 6.39 19.07 -12.04
CA SER A 351 7.46 18.34 -11.39
C SER A 351 7.16 18.00 -9.92
N VAL A 352 6.52 18.88 -9.17
CA VAL A 352 6.13 18.62 -7.78
C VAL A 352 5.04 17.55 -7.74
N MET A 353 4.00 17.68 -8.58
CA MET A 353 2.93 16.69 -8.70
C MET A 353 3.46 15.29 -9.06
N ASP A 354 4.38 15.20 -10.03
CA ASP A 354 5.02 13.94 -10.40
C ASP A 354 5.78 13.30 -9.24
N VAL A 355 6.43 14.10 -8.39
CA VAL A 355 7.14 13.60 -7.21
C VAL A 355 6.16 13.15 -6.13
N LEU A 356 5.04 13.85 -5.92
CA LEU A 356 3.98 13.43 -4.99
C LEU A 356 3.29 12.12 -5.42
N VAL A 357 3.19 11.87 -6.73
CA VAL A 357 2.72 10.58 -7.27
C VAL A 357 3.78 9.49 -7.08
N LYS A 358 5.03 9.76 -7.46
CA LYS A 358 6.13 8.79 -7.32
C LYS A 358 6.47 8.46 -5.86
N SER A 359 6.21 9.38 -4.93
CA SER A 359 6.37 9.14 -3.50
C SER A 359 5.25 8.27 -2.92
N GLY A 360 4.18 8.03 -3.68
CA GLY A 360 3.02 7.25 -3.27
C GLY A 360 2.03 8.02 -2.42
N LEU A 361 2.18 9.35 -2.25
CA LEU A 361 1.19 10.15 -1.54
C LEU A 361 -0.09 10.30 -2.36
N LEU A 362 0.06 10.58 -3.65
CA LEU A 362 -1.04 10.78 -4.60
C LEU A 362 -1.12 9.65 -5.62
N VAL A 363 -2.34 9.36 -6.06
CA VAL A 363 -2.65 8.48 -7.18
C VAL A 363 -3.12 9.35 -8.34
N GLU A 364 -2.44 9.24 -9.48
CA GLU A 364 -2.87 9.87 -10.73
C GLU A 364 -3.94 8.99 -11.40
N ILE A 365 -5.14 9.54 -11.59
CA ILE A 365 -6.20 8.96 -12.40
C ILE A 365 -6.31 9.77 -13.70
N ARG A 366 -6.11 9.10 -14.83
CA ARG A 366 -6.14 9.74 -16.15
C ARG A 366 -7.57 9.93 -16.63
N SER A 367 -7.78 10.99 -17.40
CA SER A 367 -9.03 11.19 -18.11
C SER A 367 -9.29 10.10 -19.16
N TYR A 368 -10.56 9.74 -19.36
CA TYR A 368 -10.98 8.90 -20.47
C TYR A 368 -10.88 9.63 -21.82
N GLY A 369 -10.45 8.88 -22.84
CA GLY A 369 -10.30 9.34 -24.23
C GLY A 369 -9.33 8.47 -25.03
N GLU A 370 -9.14 8.77 -26.31
CA GLU A 370 -8.07 8.16 -27.12
C GLU A 370 -6.69 8.67 -26.70
N LYS A 371 -5.60 7.96 -27.03
CA LYS A 371 -4.24 8.25 -26.55
C LYS A 371 -3.85 9.74 -26.64
N TYR A 372 -4.17 10.41 -27.76
CA TYR A 372 -3.89 11.84 -27.95
C TYR A 372 -4.76 12.75 -27.06
N VAL A 373 -6.03 12.41 -26.89
CA VAL A 373 -6.99 13.15 -26.06
C VAL A 373 -6.66 13.01 -24.57
N LYS A 374 -6.20 11.82 -24.14
CA LYS A 374 -5.81 11.56 -22.74
C LYS A 374 -4.68 12.49 -22.27
N VAL A 375 -3.75 12.84 -23.16
CA VAL A 375 -2.59 13.70 -22.81
C VAL A 375 -3.01 15.16 -22.58
N ARG A 376 -4.05 15.63 -23.28
CA ARG A 376 -4.50 17.03 -23.19
C ARG A 376 -5.52 17.28 -22.07
N LYS A 377 -6.29 16.26 -21.69
CA LYS A 377 -7.32 16.38 -20.67
C LYS A 377 -6.73 16.48 -19.26
N PRO A 378 -7.41 17.20 -18.33
CA PRO A 378 -6.96 17.30 -16.94
C PRO A 378 -6.92 15.93 -16.27
N LYS A 379 -5.96 15.73 -15.37
CA LYS A 379 -5.85 14.52 -14.55
C LYS A 379 -6.56 14.73 -13.22
N LYS A 380 -7.11 13.66 -12.65
CA LYS A 380 -7.62 13.63 -11.27
C LYS A 380 -6.51 13.11 -10.35
N TYR A 381 -6.33 13.74 -9.19
CA TYR A 381 -5.37 13.33 -8.18
C TYR A 381 -6.09 13.00 -6.88
N LEU A 382 -5.87 11.80 -6.39
CA LEU A 382 -6.47 11.27 -5.16
C LEU A 382 -5.38 10.92 -4.16
N PHE A 383 -5.67 11.00 -2.86
CA PHE A 383 -4.73 10.51 -1.86
C PHE A 383 -4.75 8.98 -1.85
N ILE A 384 -3.60 8.35 -1.63
CA ILE A 384 -3.52 6.89 -1.52
C ILE A 384 -4.30 6.33 -0.31
N SER A 385 -4.58 7.18 0.69
CA SER A 385 -5.41 6.83 1.84
C SER A 385 -6.33 8.01 2.15
N PRO A 386 -7.63 7.78 2.40
CA PRO A 386 -8.54 8.82 2.83
C PRO A 386 -8.05 9.53 4.11
N SER A 387 -7.46 8.78 5.04
CA SER A 387 -6.95 9.33 6.31
C SER A 387 -5.82 10.36 6.13
N LEU A 388 -5.06 10.28 5.03
CA LEU A 388 -4.07 11.32 4.70
C LEU A 388 -4.75 12.63 4.35
N ARG A 389 -5.77 12.61 3.49
CA ARG A 389 -6.57 13.80 3.16
C ARG A 389 -7.20 14.39 4.43
N VAL A 390 -7.82 13.54 5.25
CA VAL A 390 -8.49 13.98 6.48
C VAL A 390 -7.50 14.59 7.48
N SER A 391 -6.27 14.05 7.58
CA SER A 391 -5.22 14.62 8.43
C SER A 391 -4.78 16.02 7.98
N VAL A 392 -4.65 16.25 6.67
CA VAL A 392 -4.32 17.57 6.09
C VAL A 392 -5.43 18.58 6.41
N LEU A 393 -6.69 18.14 6.38
CA LEU A 393 -7.86 18.94 6.72
C LEU A 393 -8.12 19.00 8.24
N LYS A 394 -7.26 18.40 9.07
CA LYS A 394 -7.39 18.35 10.53
C LYS A 394 -8.74 17.79 11.01
N GLY A 395 -9.31 16.85 10.26
CA GLY A 395 -10.62 16.25 10.56
C GLY A 395 -11.83 17.11 10.16
N LEU A 396 -11.63 18.34 9.68
CA LEU A 396 -12.69 19.23 9.26
C LEU A 396 -13.01 18.99 7.79
N ILE A 397 -14.01 18.14 7.52
CA ILE A 397 -14.38 17.73 6.17
C ILE A 397 -15.63 18.49 5.71
N PRO A 398 -15.50 19.44 4.77
CA PRO A 398 -16.64 20.04 4.10
C PRO A 398 -17.54 18.99 3.43
N SER A 399 -18.85 19.27 3.39
CA SER A 399 -19.86 18.34 2.87
C SER A 399 -19.59 17.88 1.44
N GLU A 400 -19.05 18.77 0.63
CA GLU A 400 -18.69 18.62 -0.77
C GLU A 400 -17.47 17.71 -0.98
N LEU A 401 -16.61 17.55 0.03
CA LEU A 401 -15.42 16.70 -0.05
C LEU A 401 -15.66 15.28 0.48
N LYS A 402 -16.86 14.98 1.00
CA LYS A 402 -17.20 13.64 1.49
C LYS A 402 -17.15 12.58 0.38
N GLY A 403 -17.52 12.95 -0.85
CA GLY A 403 -17.33 12.09 -2.03
C GLY A 403 -15.85 11.79 -2.29
N LYS A 404 -14.97 12.78 -2.15
CA LYS A 404 -13.52 12.62 -2.39
C LYS A 404 -12.85 11.63 -1.45
N ILE A 405 -13.28 11.56 -0.20
CA ILE A 405 -12.77 10.59 0.77
C ILE A 405 -13.07 9.16 0.30
N LEU A 406 -14.26 8.94 -0.27
CA LEU A 406 -14.63 7.64 -0.83
C LEU A 406 -13.89 7.37 -2.14
N GLU A 407 -13.69 8.38 -2.99
CA GLU A 407 -12.86 8.27 -4.19
C GLU A 407 -11.41 7.87 -3.85
N ASP A 408 -10.80 8.47 -2.82
CA ASP A 408 -9.47 8.10 -2.33
C ASP A 408 -9.42 6.61 -1.94
N TYR A 409 -10.48 6.11 -1.28
CA TYR A 409 -10.57 4.69 -0.91
C TYR A 409 -10.72 3.78 -2.13
N ILE A 410 -11.52 4.18 -3.12
CA ILE A 410 -11.68 3.41 -4.36
C ILE A 410 -10.38 3.34 -5.16
N ALA A 411 -9.60 4.43 -5.17
CA ALA A 411 -8.27 4.41 -5.78
C ALA A 411 -7.34 3.42 -5.06
N LEU A 412 -7.40 3.34 -3.74
CA LEU A 412 -6.65 2.36 -2.94
C LEU A 412 -7.05 0.92 -3.27
N THR A 413 -8.35 0.59 -3.26
CA THR A 413 -8.83 -0.77 -3.56
C THR A 413 -8.55 -1.16 -5.01
N PHE A 414 -8.61 -0.21 -5.95
CA PHE A 414 -8.21 -0.45 -7.32
C PHE A 414 -6.74 -0.90 -7.44
N LEU A 415 -5.82 -0.17 -6.79
CA LEU A 415 -4.39 -0.48 -6.81
C LEU A 415 -4.09 -1.80 -6.11
N GLN A 416 -4.79 -2.08 -5.00
CA GLN A 416 -4.52 -3.26 -4.19
C GLN A 416 -5.18 -4.54 -4.71
N ASP A 417 -6.35 -4.48 -5.33
CA ASP A 417 -7.15 -5.68 -5.59
C ASP A 417 -7.48 -5.85 -7.06
N PHE A 418 -8.00 -4.81 -7.72
CA PHE A 418 -8.36 -4.90 -9.15
C PHE A 418 -7.13 -5.11 -10.04
N LYS A 419 -6.04 -4.37 -9.79
CA LYS A 419 -4.80 -4.52 -10.58
C LYS A 419 -4.15 -5.90 -10.50
N LYS A 420 -4.36 -6.65 -9.40
CA LYS A 420 -3.80 -8.01 -9.28
C LYS A 420 -4.35 -8.98 -10.34
N ARG A 421 -5.50 -8.65 -10.94
CA ARG A 421 -6.16 -9.44 -11.98
C ARG A 421 -5.66 -9.15 -13.40
N GLU A 422 -4.73 -8.23 -13.59
CA GLU A 422 -4.19 -7.91 -14.92
C GLU A 422 -3.55 -9.12 -15.61
N PHE A 423 -2.95 -10.03 -14.82
CA PHE A 423 -2.37 -11.27 -15.34
C PHE A 423 -3.43 -12.20 -15.98
N GLU A 424 -4.64 -12.20 -15.45
CA GLU A 424 -5.74 -13.08 -15.88
C GLU A 424 -6.59 -12.43 -16.99
N LEU A 425 -6.85 -11.12 -16.88
CA LEU A 425 -7.85 -10.41 -17.70
C LEU A 425 -7.25 -9.40 -18.70
N GLY A 426 -5.93 -9.24 -18.73
CA GLY A 426 -5.25 -8.24 -19.56
C GLY A 426 -5.18 -6.85 -18.91
N GLU A 427 -4.99 -5.80 -19.71
CA GLU A 427 -4.83 -4.43 -19.20
C GLU A 427 -6.09 -3.96 -18.45
N ILE A 428 -5.95 -3.58 -17.18
CA ILE A 428 -7.04 -3.02 -16.37
C ILE A 428 -6.67 -1.59 -16.00
N SER A 429 -7.53 -0.63 -16.34
CA SER A 429 -7.25 0.78 -16.09
C SER A 429 -8.43 1.51 -15.45
N LEU A 430 -8.15 2.22 -14.37
CA LEU A 430 -9.07 3.16 -13.74
C LEU A 430 -8.83 4.55 -14.35
N MET A 431 -9.87 5.09 -14.97
CA MET A 431 -9.90 6.43 -15.56
C MET A 431 -11.02 7.25 -14.90
N HIS A 432 -11.10 8.54 -15.21
CA HIS A 432 -12.25 9.38 -14.84
C HIS A 432 -12.85 10.08 -16.06
N ASP A 433 -14.11 10.47 -15.98
CA ASP A 433 -14.70 11.43 -16.92
C ASP A 433 -14.31 12.84 -16.46
N SER A 434 -13.77 13.66 -17.36
CA SER A 434 -13.36 15.04 -17.08
C SER A 434 -14.44 16.06 -17.42
N SER A 435 -15.57 15.61 -17.95
CA SER A 435 -16.67 16.49 -18.34
C SER A 435 -17.54 16.84 -17.15
N GLN A 436 -18.24 17.97 -17.25
CA GLN A 436 -19.24 18.36 -16.26
C GLN A 436 -20.35 17.30 -16.18
N ASN A 437 -20.74 16.92 -14.97
CA ASN A 437 -21.68 15.82 -14.70
C ASN A 437 -21.23 14.46 -15.28
N GLY A 438 -19.93 14.28 -15.53
CA GLY A 438 -19.36 12.97 -15.78
C GLY A 438 -19.35 12.12 -14.51
N ALA A 439 -19.26 10.82 -14.69
CA ALA A 439 -19.09 9.89 -13.60
C ALA A 439 -17.66 9.93 -13.02
N ASP A 440 -17.53 9.58 -11.75
CA ASP A 440 -16.26 9.65 -11.02
C ASP A 440 -15.16 8.78 -11.62
N PHE A 441 -15.52 7.57 -12.05
CA PHE A 441 -14.59 6.59 -12.58
C PHE A 441 -15.13 5.80 -13.76
N ILE A 442 -14.21 5.37 -14.62
CA ILE A 442 -14.42 4.43 -15.71
C ILE A 442 -13.35 3.35 -15.57
N LEU A 443 -13.78 2.13 -15.22
CA LEU A 443 -12.94 0.95 -15.15
C LEU A 443 -12.96 0.25 -16.51
N ARG A 444 -11.85 0.35 -17.25
CA ARG A 444 -11.68 -0.29 -18.55
C ARG A 444 -10.90 -1.60 -18.40
N ILE A 445 -11.40 -2.65 -19.03
CA ILE A 445 -10.85 -4.01 -18.99
C ILE A 445 -10.60 -4.44 -20.43
N GLY A 446 -9.32 -4.49 -20.81
CA GLY A 446 -8.89 -4.65 -22.20
C GLY A 446 -9.54 -3.60 -23.14
N ASP A 447 -9.90 -4.04 -24.34
CA ASP A 447 -10.52 -3.17 -25.34
C ASP A 447 -12.04 -3.29 -25.40
N ASN A 448 -12.64 -4.33 -24.81
CA ASN A 448 -14.02 -4.73 -25.08
C ASN A 448 -15.00 -4.46 -23.94
N LYS A 449 -14.52 -3.99 -22.78
CA LYS A 449 -15.37 -3.84 -21.60
C LYS A 449 -15.03 -2.59 -20.81
N SER A 450 -16.07 -1.83 -20.46
CA SER A 450 -15.98 -0.67 -19.58
C SER A 450 -17.13 -0.68 -18.57
N VAL A 451 -16.77 -0.55 -17.29
CA VAL A 451 -17.69 -0.38 -16.17
C VAL A 451 -17.59 1.06 -15.69
N ILE A 452 -18.72 1.76 -15.55
CA ILE A 452 -18.75 3.13 -15.02
C ILE A 452 -19.06 3.05 -13.53
N ILE A 453 -18.31 3.77 -12.70
CA ILE A 453 -18.50 3.79 -11.24
C ILE A 453 -18.73 5.23 -10.82
N GLU A 454 -19.82 5.45 -10.08
CA GLU A 454 -20.19 6.74 -9.52
C GLU A 454 -20.30 6.65 -8.00
N VAL A 455 -19.73 7.63 -7.28
CA VAL A 455 -19.55 7.57 -5.83
C VAL A 455 -20.47 8.58 -5.15
N GLY A 456 -21.68 8.14 -4.84
CA GLY A 456 -22.72 8.97 -4.26
C GLY A 456 -22.66 9.09 -2.75
N TYR A 457 -22.39 10.29 -2.24
CA TYR A 457 -22.63 10.62 -0.83
C TYR A 457 -24.06 11.15 -0.61
N GLY A 458 -25.07 10.27 -0.79
CA GLY A 458 -26.45 10.52 -0.34
C GLY A 458 -27.40 11.27 -1.30
N LYS A 459 -27.12 11.31 -2.62
CA LYS A 459 -28.05 11.84 -3.64
C LYS A 459 -28.45 10.75 -4.64
N ASP A 460 -29.52 10.01 -4.32
CA ASP A 460 -29.90 8.76 -5.01
C ASP A 460 -30.22 8.89 -6.51
N HIS A 461 -30.67 10.05 -6.98
CA HIS A 461 -31.07 10.23 -8.39
C HIS A 461 -30.00 10.89 -9.28
N TYR A 462 -28.91 11.39 -8.69
CA TYR A 462 -27.87 12.08 -9.46
C TYR A 462 -26.87 11.09 -10.08
N GLY A 463 -26.54 10.01 -9.35
CA GLY A 463 -25.50 9.09 -9.78
C GLY A 463 -25.84 8.31 -11.06
N MET A 464 -27.10 7.87 -11.21
CA MET A 464 -27.56 7.21 -12.44
C MET A 464 -27.44 8.14 -13.67
N ARG A 465 -27.76 9.42 -13.50
CA ARG A 465 -27.66 10.41 -14.60
C ARG A 465 -26.21 10.64 -15.03
N GLN A 466 -25.26 10.64 -14.09
CA GLN A 466 -23.83 10.75 -14.41
C GLN A 466 -23.33 9.51 -15.16
N ILE A 467 -23.76 8.31 -14.74
CA ILE A 467 -23.46 7.07 -15.45
C ILE A 467 -23.99 7.13 -16.89
N GLU A 468 -25.25 7.52 -17.08
CA GLU A 468 -25.85 7.66 -18.41
C GLU A 468 -25.11 8.70 -19.26
N HIS A 469 -24.75 9.83 -18.67
CA HIS A 469 -24.00 10.89 -19.35
C HIS A 469 -22.62 10.44 -19.83
N THR A 470 -21.90 9.69 -19.00
CA THR A 470 -20.60 9.12 -19.36
C THR A 470 -20.75 7.95 -20.34
N ALA A 471 -21.79 7.12 -20.21
CA ALA A 471 -22.08 6.00 -21.10
C ALA A 471 -22.26 6.44 -22.55
N GLN A 472 -22.85 7.61 -22.78
CA GLN A 472 -23.00 8.21 -24.13
C GLN A 472 -21.67 8.53 -24.82
N LYS A 473 -20.56 8.63 -24.07
CA LYS A 473 -19.26 9.09 -24.56
C LYS A 473 -18.21 7.99 -24.66
N ILE A 474 -18.44 6.86 -23.99
CA ILE A 474 -17.48 5.77 -23.94
C ILE A 474 -17.86 4.64 -24.90
N LYS A 475 -16.84 3.97 -25.44
CA LYS A 475 -17.03 2.75 -26.23
C LYS A 475 -17.15 1.58 -25.27
N ASN A 476 -17.94 0.57 -25.65
CA ASN A 476 -18.02 -0.70 -24.93
C ASN A 476 -18.50 -0.58 -23.47
N PHE A 477 -19.42 0.35 -23.20
CA PHE A 477 -20.13 0.42 -21.93
C PHE A 477 -20.89 -0.89 -21.68
N THR A 478 -20.60 -1.54 -20.55
CA THR A 478 -21.17 -2.84 -20.21
C THR A 478 -22.30 -2.67 -19.20
N TYR A 479 -21.97 -2.10 -18.04
CA TYR A 479 -22.89 -1.71 -16.98
C TYR A 479 -22.26 -0.64 -16.07
N GLY A 480 -23.07 -0.03 -15.20
CA GLY A 480 -22.68 0.96 -14.22
C GLY A 480 -22.91 0.51 -12.78
N ILE A 481 -22.09 1.04 -11.87
CA ILE A 481 -22.20 0.84 -10.42
C ILE A 481 -22.36 2.20 -9.75
N VAL A 482 -23.43 2.37 -8.98
CA VAL A 482 -23.58 3.50 -8.06
C VAL A 482 -23.20 3.01 -6.66
N ILE A 483 -22.11 3.53 -6.11
CA ILE A 483 -21.73 3.28 -4.71
C ILE A 483 -22.45 4.31 -3.85
N SER A 484 -23.28 3.87 -2.92
CA SER A 484 -24.05 4.78 -2.07
C SER A 484 -23.73 4.60 -0.59
N ASN A 485 -23.55 5.71 0.12
CA ASN A 485 -23.46 5.69 1.59
C ASN A 485 -24.79 5.33 2.27
N LYS A 486 -25.93 5.44 1.57
CA LYS A 486 -27.27 5.17 2.11
C LYS A 486 -28.13 4.30 1.18
N GLY A 487 -29.04 3.56 1.78
CA GLY A 487 -30.01 2.72 1.09
C GLY A 487 -29.52 1.29 0.85
N ASP A 488 -30.41 0.49 0.29
CA ASP A 488 -30.20 -0.93 0.10
C ASP A 488 -29.53 -1.27 -1.24
N LEU A 489 -29.14 -2.54 -1.36
CA LEU A 489 -28.72 -3.11 -2.63
C LEU A 489 -29.91 -3.13 -3.58
N GLU A 490 -29.77 -2.50 -4.75
CA GLU A 490 -30.87 -2.30 -5.69
C GLU A 490 -30.37 -2.43 -7.14
N LEU A 491 -31.12 -3.16 -7.97
CA LEU A 491 -30.94 -3.13 -9.41
C LEU A 491 -31.80 -2.00 -9.98
N LEU A 492 -31.19 -0.85 -10.27
CA LEU A 492 -31.90 0.35 -10.73
C LEU A 492 -32.50 0.13 -12.13
N ASN A 493 -31.79 -0.60 -12.98
CA ASN A 493 -32.25 -1.12 -14.26
C ASN A 493 -31.29 -2.23 -14.75
N ASP A 494 -31.51 -2.77 -15.95
CA ASP A 494 -30.68 -3.83 -16.55
C ASP A 494 -29.19 -3.45 -16.73
N LYS A 495 -28.86 -2.15 -16.67
CA LYS A 495 -27.53 -1.59 -16.91
C LYS A 495 -26.88 -0.95 -15.69
N VAL A 496 -27.59 -0.73 -14.59
CA VAL A 496 -27.06 -0.02 -13.42
C VAL A 496 -27.47 -0.71 -12.13
N VAL A 497 -26.47 -1.03 -11.30
CA VAL A 497 -26.67 -1.56 -9.95
C VAL A 497 -26.24 -0.51 -8.93
N LYS A 498 -27.04 -0.34 -7.87
CA LYS A 498 -26.71 0.46 -6.70
C LYS A 498 -26.19 -0.49 -5.61
N ILE A 499 -24.94 -0.28 -5.20
CA ILE A 499 -24.26 -1.08 -4.18
C ILE A 499 -24.01 -0.21 -2.94
N PRO A 500 -24.46 -0.64 -1.74
CA PRO A 500 -24.15 0.05 -0.50
C PRO A 500 -22.63 0.10 -0.23
N LEU A 501 -22.14 1.23 0.28
CA LEU A 501 -20.72 1.47 0.55
C LEU A 501 -20.07 0.37 1.40
N LYS A 502 -20.84 -0.23 2.32
CA LYS A 502 -20.40 -1.36 3.16
C LYS A 502 -19.81 -2.54 2.38
N TYR A 503 -20.34 -2.86 1.19
CA TYR A 503 -19.74 -3.91 0.36
C TYR A 503 -18.38 -3.49 -0.18
N TRP A 504 -18.26 -2.23 -0.60
CA TRP A 504 -17.02 -1.71 -1.18
C TRP A 504 -15.91 -1.57 -0.13
N LEU A 505 -16.26 -1.21 1.10
CA LEU A 505 -15.33 -1.16 2.23
C LEU A 505 -14.77 -2.55 2.57
N LEU A 506 -15.55 -3.63 2.42
CA LEU A 506 -15.05 -4.97 2.70
C LEU A 506 -14.12 -5.54 1.62
N ILE A 507 -14.00 -4.90 0.45
CA ILE A 507 -12.96 -5.21 -0.55
C ILE A 507 -11.59 -4.89 0.04
#